data_AF-A0A5B2TMH2-F1
#
_entry.id   AF-A0A5B2TMH2-F1
#
_cell.length_a   1.000
_cell.length_b   1.000
_cell.length_c   1.000
_cell.angle_alpha   90.00
_cell.angle_beta   90.00
_cell.angle_gamma   90.00
#
_symmetry.space_group_name_H-M   'P 1'
#
loop_
_entity.id
_entity.type
_entity.pdbx_description
1 polymer ?
#
loop_
_entity_poly.entity_id
_entity_poly.type
_entity_poly.pdbx_seq_one_letter_code
_entity_poly.pdbx_strand_id
1 'polypeptide(L)' 'MNFMYKKISIEQAIALLAKNGIKVDDEEIAVILDLLYLISKNYKKPEQKTL' A
#
# COMPACT_ATOMS: atom_id res chain seq x y z
N MET A 1 7.46 -9.47 -0.43
CA MET A 1 5.98 -9.39 -0.29
C MET A 1 5.45 -8.58 -1.47
N ASN A 2 4.52 -9.13 -2.26
CA ASN A 2 4.01 -8.44 -3.44
C ASN A 2 2.69 -7.73 -3.07
N PHE A 3 2.73 -6.40 -2.96
CA PHE A 3 1.62 -5.53 -2.56
C PHE A 3 0.36 -5.73 -3.43
N MET A 4 0.56 -6.20 -4.67
CA MET A 4 -0.48 -6.45 -5.67
C MET A 4 -1.47 -7.58 -5.32
N TYR A 5 -1.12 -8.52 -4.42
CA TYR A 5 -1.91 -9.75 -4.23
C TYR A 5 -2.92 -9.73 -3.07
N LYS A 6 -2.87 -8.72 -2.20
CA LYS A 6 -3.86 -8.58 -1.14
C LYS A 6 -4.38 -7.16 -1.14
N LYS A 7 -5.64 -7.01 -1.56
CA LYS A 7 -6.42 -5.82 -1.27
C LYS A 7 -6.54 -5.74 0.25
N ILE A 8 -5.65 -4.98 0.88
CA ILE A 8 -5.65 -4.72 2.33
C ILE A 8 -6.87 -3.86 2.65
N SER A 9 -7.62 -4.22 3.69
CA SER A 9 -8.77 -3.41 4.15
C SER A 9 -8.28 -2.17 4.90
N ILE A 10 -9.16 -1.17 5.04
CA ILE A 10 -8.85 0.07 5.79
C ILE A 10 -8.45 -0.28 7.23
N GLU A 11 -9.21 -1.16 7.90
CA GLU A 11 -8.95 -1.55 9.28
C GLU A 11 -7.60 -2.28 9.44
N GLN A 12 -7.24 -3.10 8.46
CA GLN A 12 -5.94 -3.77 8.44
C GLN A 12 -4.79 -2.77 8.28
N ALA A 13 -4.95 -1.74 7.45
CA ALA A 13 -3.95 -0.69 7.25
C ALA A 13 -3.81 0.18 8.50
N ILE A 14 -4.91 0.58 9.12
CA ILE A 14 -4.92 1.32 10.39
C ILE A 14 -4.21 0.51 11.47
N ALA A 15 -4.56 -0.77 11.63
CA ALA A 15 -3.93 -1.63 12.64
C ALA A 15 -2.42 -1.79 12.40
N LEU A 16 -1.97 -1.83 11.15
CA LEU A 16 -0.56 -1.93 10.79
C LEU A 16 0.21 -0.64 11.11
N LEU A 17 -0.38 0.52 10.83
CA LEU A 17 0.22 1.82 11.12
C LEU A 17 0.24 2.12 12.63
N ALA A 18 -0.83 1.75 13.34
CA ALA A 18 -0.92 1.88 14.79
C ALA A 18 0.15 1.05 15.51
N LYS A 19 0.48 -0.15 15.01
CA LYS A 19 1.60 -0.97 15.52
C LYS A 19 2.96 -0.27 15.42
N ASN A 20 3.09 0.71 14.52
CA ASN A 20 4.28 1.53 14.33
C ASN A 20 4.16 2.92 14.98
N GLY A 21 3.15 3.13 15.84
CA GLY A 21 2.93 4.41 16.53
C GLY A 21 2.31 5.50 15.65
N ILE A 22 1.86 5.16 14.43
CA ILE A 22 1.23 6.09 13.50
C ILE A 22 -0.29 5.98 13.69
N LYS A 23 -0.90 7.04 14.21
CA LYS A 23 -2.36 7.16 14.34
C LYS A 23 -2.91 7.84 13.11
N VAL A 24 -3.98 7.27 12.58
CA VAL A 24 -4.58 7.60 11.30
C VAL A 24 -6.05 7.19 11.36
N ASP A 25 -6.93 7.96 10.74
CA ASP A 25 -8.34 7.64 10.60
C ASP A 25 -8.68 6.98 9.24
N ASP A 26 -9.95 6.66 9.05
CA ASP A 26 -10.44 5.98 7.84
C ASP A 26 -10.27 6.83 6.57
N GLU A 27 -10.43 8.16 6.67
CA GLU A 27 -10.31 9.09 5.54
C GLU A 27 -8.84 9.23 5.11
N GLU A 28 -7.93 9.40 6.08
CA GLU A 28 -6.49 9.45 5.85
C GLU A 28 -5.98 8.14 5.22
N ILE A 29 -6.48 6.99 5.69
CA ILE A 29 -6.09 5.68 5.14
C ILE A 29 -6.64 5.43 3.76
N ALA A 30 -7.84 5.89 3.44
CA ALA A 30 -8.36 5.79 2.08
C ALA A 30 -7.42 6.48 1.08
N VAL A 31 -6.99 7.71 1.37
CA VAL A 31 -6.07 8.48 0.51
C VAL A 31 -4.71 7.79 0.38
N ILE A 32 -4.14 7.30 1.49
CA ILE A 32 -2.84 6.61 1.48
C ILE A 32 -2.93 5.33 0.65
N LEU A 33 -3.96 4.51 0.86
CA LEU A 33 -4.13 3.27 0.11
C LEU A 33 -4.33 3.54 -1.38
N ASP A 34 -5.14 4.54 -1.76
CA ASP A 34 -5.34 4.92 -3.15
C ASP A 34 -4.04 5.34 -3.84
N LEU A 35 -3.21 6.15 -3.17
CA LEU A 35 -1.90 6.54 -3.68
C LEU A 35 -0.99 5.32 -3.86
N LEU A 36 -0.90 4.44 -2.86
CA LEU A 36 -0.06 3.24 -2.92
C LEU A 36 -0.54 2.27 -3.99
N TYR A 37 -1.84 2.09 -4.17
CA TYR A 37 -2.41 1.28 -5.24
C TYR A 37 -2.12 1.88 -6.61
N LEU A 38 -2.23 3.21 -6.77
CA LEU A 38 -1.89 3.89 -8.02
C LEU A 38 -0.42 3.65 -8.38
N ILE A 39 0.49 3.84 -7.44
CA ILE A 39 1.93 3.57 -7.64
C ILE A 39 2.14 2.10 -7.99
N SER A 40 1.55 1.18 -7.24
CA SER A 40 1.71 -0.27 -7.46
C SER A 40 1.19 -0.71 -8.83
N LYS A 41 0.05 -0.16 -9.29
CA LYS A 41 -0.52 -0.49 -10.61
C LYS A 41 0.32 0.05 -11.76
N ASN A 42 0.93 1.21 -11.59
CA ASN A 42 1.74 1.86 -12.60
C ASN A 42 3.21 1.44 -12.54
N TYR A 43 3.61 0.71 -11.51
CA TYR A 43 4.93 0.08 -11.43
C TYR A 43 5.02 -1.04 -12.47
N LYS A 44 5.41 -0.66 -13.69
CA LYS A 44 5.96 -1.60 -14.66
C LYS A 44 7.28 -2.04 -14.07
N LYS A 45 7.38 -3.31 -13.63
CA LYS A 45 8.69 -3.90 -13.32
C LYS A 45 9.62 -3.49 -14.46
N PRO A 46 10.75 -2.79 -14.20
CA PRO A 46 11.77 -2.73 -15.22
C PRO A 46 12.04 -4.18 -15.60
N GLU A 47 11.88 -4.50 -16.88
CA GLU A 47 12.33 -5.78 -17.40
C GLU A 47 13.72 -5.98 -16.80
N GLN A 48 13.93 -7.10 -16.10
CA GLN A 48 15.26 -7.46 -15.65
C GLN A 48 16.09 -7.51 -16.91
N LYS A 49 16.86 -6.45 -17.19
CA LYS A 49 17.94 -6.52 -18.15
C LYS A 49 18.91 -7.51 -17.53
N THR A 50 18.80 -8.77 -17.94
CA THR A 50 19.86 -9.74 -17.78
C THR A 50 21.06 -9.13 -18.48
N LEU A 51 21.97 -8.55 -17.68
CA LEU A 51 23.28 -8.10 -18.12
C LEU A 51 24.13 -9.34 -18.44
#